data_AF-A0AAN6YHW9-F1
#
_entry.id   AF-A0AAN6YHW9-F1
#
_cell.length_a   1.000
_cell.length_b   1.000
_cell.length_c   1.000
_cell.angle_alpha   90.00
_cell.angle_beta   90.00
_cell.angle_gamma   90.00
#
_symmetry.space_group_name_H-M   'P 1'
#
loop_
_entity.id
_entity.type
_entity.pdbx_description
1 polymer ?
#
loop_
_entity_poly.entity_id
_entity_poly.type
_entity_poly.pdbx_seq_one_letter_code
_entity_poly.pdbx_strand_id
1 'polypeptide(L)'
;PKNLLHRGPNNGPAVCVRLIDEEIGLGLVAARPLHRGDWIFHEAPAMDVPYVPNRAYIGTDFITNGQLAEYENATQSWHGMELLRIAYPWFASEMGLPTHIWHRAGPALNHGLGHRLVQGKQGPREVDREEYEQWISRFTPKAPMADADAQRAAHQQICRQFFHSYAFTDVKETAKQGNSKNPNAIRRAYFYLLASLINHRCTPFKKTVHERIHNIGRDATGAVPRGPNCEFRIGKEGLAHFIQPSHIAVRALRDILKGEELTINYGKAIDLGFKCRCIECQASWRRRTKERVRTKLEETFTKNKNADPPPPPA
;
A
#
# COMPACT_ATOMS: atom_id res chain seq x y z
N PRO A 1 -29.21 -17.02 8.77
CA PRO A 1 -28.19 -17.55 7.83
C PRO A 1 -26.79 -17.61 8.48
N LYS A 2 -26.45 -18.74 9.10
CA LYS A 2 -25.23 -18.94 9.93
C LYS A 2 -24.03 -19.55 9.17
N ASN A 3 -24.09 -19.72 7.84
CA ASN A 3 -23.15 -20.61 7.12
C ASN A 3 -22.17 -19.94 6.14
N LEU A 4 -22.02 -18.60 6.13
CA LEU A 4 -21.20 -17.90 5.11
C LEU A 4 -19.81 -17.44 5.58
N LEU A 5 -19.36 -17.76 6.79
CA LEU A 5 -18.10 -17.22 7.36
C LEU A 5 -17.02 -18.27 7.71
N HIS A 6 -17.15 -19.52 7.27
CA HIS A 6 -16.40 -20.63 7.89
C HIS A 6 -15.19 -21.21 7.15
N ARG A 7 -14.85 -20.78 5.94
CA ARG A 7 -13.65 -21.31 5.26
C ARG A 7 -12.58 -20.25 5.14
N GLY A 8 -11.47 -20.47 5.84
CA GLY A 8 -10.23 -19.70 5.65
C GLY A 8 -9.64 -19.94 4.25
N PRO A 9 -8.49 -19.31 3.94
CA PRO A 9 -7.83 -19.48 2.65
C PRO A 9 -7.63 -20.95 2.27
N ASN A 10 -7.82 -21.26 0.98
CA ASN A 10 -7.51 -22.59 0.46
C ASN A 10 -6.02 -22.92 0.63
N ASN A 11 -5.70 -24.20 0.80
CA ASN A 11 -4.32 -24.68 1.03
C ASN A 11 -3.38 -24.61 -0.20
N GLY A 12 -3.87 -24.18 -1.36
CA GLY A 12 -3.06 -23.97 -2.56
C GLY A 12 -2.44 -22.57 -2.59
N PRO A 13 -1.39 -22.34 -3.42
CA PRO A 13 -0.84 -21.02 -3.59
C PRO A 13 -1.92 -20.05 -4.09
N ALA A 14 -2.04 -18.91 -3.42
CA ALA A 14 -3.03 -17.90 -3.77
C ALA A 14 -2.37 -16.65 -4.38
N VAL A 15 -1.12 -16.40 -4.02
CA VAL A 15 -0.36 -15.22 -4.46
C VAL A 15 1.04 -15.61 -4.92
N CYS A 16 1.55 -14.89 -5.92
CA CYS A 16 2.94 -14.88 -6.32
C CYS A 16 3.47 -13.44 -6.21
N VAL A 17 4.78 -13.31 -6.07
CA VAL A 17 5.46 -12.01 -6.10
C VAL A 17 5.91 -11.74 -7.53
N ARG A 18 5.64 -10.53 -8.03
CA ARG A 18 6.05 -10.05 -9.36
C ARG A 18 6.64 -8.65 -9.23
N LEU A 19 7.59 -8.29 -10.10
CA LEU A 19 7.99 -6.90 -10.31
C LEU A 19 6.91 -6.24 -11.18
N ILE A 20 6.17 -5.27 -10.62
CA ILE A 20 5.01 -4.67 -11.29
C ILE A 20 5.47 -3.67 -12.35
N ASP A 21 6.30 -2.72 -11.94
CA ASP A 21 7.07 -1.85 -12.81
C ASP A 21 8.25 -1.27 -12.01
N GLU A 22 9.21 -0.64 -12.68
CA GLU A 22 10.43 -0.17 -12.03
C GLU A 22 10.22 0.99 -11.02
N GLU A 23 9.13 1.75 -11.15
CA GLU A 23 8.76 2.83 -10.22
C GLU A 23 7.96 2.30 -9.02
N ILE A 24 7.11 1.29 -9.23
CA ILE A 24 6.30 0.68 -8.16
C ILE A 24 7.12 -0.34 -7.37
N GLY A 25 7.94 -1.14 -8.05
CA GLY A 25 8.68 -2.25 -7.47
C GLY A 25 7.84 -3.54 -7.41
N LEU A 26 8.08 -4.33 -6.36
CA LEU A 26 7.43 -5.62 -6.17
C LEU A 26 5.95 -5.46 -5.79
N GLY A 27 5.13 -6.39 -6.26
CA GLY A 27 3.72 -6.50 -5.89
C GLY A 27 3.22 -7.94 -5.87
N LEU A 28 1.99 -8.13 -5.41
CA LEU A 28 1.35 -9.43 -5.41
C LEU A 28 0.44 -9.63 -6.62
N VAL A 29 0.52 -10.81 -7.23
CA VAL A 29 -0.36 -11.26 -8.31
C VAL A 29 -1.03 -12.57 -7.95
N ALA A 30 -2.20 -12.85 -8.51
CA ALA A 30 -2.94 -14.06 -8.19
C ALA A 30 -2.26 -15.30 -8.80
N ALA A 31 -1.84 -16.26 -7.98
CA ALA A 31 -1.18 -17.49 -8.43
C ALA A 31 -2.11 -18.43 -9.22
N ARG A 32 -3.42 -18.25 -9.02
CA ARG A 32 -4.53 -19.01 -9.60
C ARG A 32 -5.75 -18.10 -9.73
N PRO A 33 -6.79 -18.49 -10.49
CA PRO A 33 -8.06 -17.80 -10.43
C PRO A 33 -8.61 -17.78 -8.98
N LEU A 34 -9.08 -16.62 -8.56
CA LEU A 34 -9.72 -16.40 -7.26
C LEU A 34 -11.16 -15.96 -7.48
N HIS A 35 -12.07 -16.48 -6.68
CA HIS A 35 -13.47 -16.10 -6.77
C HIS A 35 -13.79 -14.96 -5.81
N ARG A 36 -14.82 -14.18 -6.15
CA ARG A 36 -15.37 -13.17 -5.25
C ARG A 36 -15.68 -13.77 -3.88
N GLY A 37 -15.18 -13.14 -2.83
CA GLY A 37 -15.38 -13.55 -1.45
C GLY A 37 -14.34 -14.51 -0.91
N ASP A 38 -13.46 -15.06 -1.77
CA ASP A 38 -12.35 -15.92 -1.34
C ASP A 38 -11.43 -15.16 -0.37
N TRP A 39 -11.11 -15.82 0.74
CA TRP A 39 -9.95 -15.42 1.54
C TRP A 39 -8.69 -15.89 0.82
N ILE A 40 -7.81 -14.94 0.51
CA ILE A 40 -6.62 -15.15 -0.30
C ILE A 40 -5.50 -15.68 0.60
N PHE A 41 -5.22 -14.97 1.70
CA PHE A 41 -4.24 -15.37 2.70
C PHE A 41 -4.51 -14.69 4.04
N HIS A 42 -3.87 -15.23 5.09
CA HIS A 42 -3.86 -14.74 6.46
C HIS A 42 -2.40 -14.66 6.91
N GLU A 43 -1.94 -13.49 7.32
CA GLU A 43 -0.54 -13.20 7.64
C GLU A 43 -0.41 -12.64 9.06
N ALA A 44 0.57 -13.16 9.81
CA ALA A 44 0.98 -12.61 11.09
C ALA A 44 1.84 -11.35 10.89
N PRO A 45 1.80 -10.37 11.80
CA PRO A 45 2.61 -9.18 11.70
C PRO A 45 4.11 -9.52 11.69
N ALA A 46 4.87 -8.83 10.85
CA ALA A 46 6.32 -8.87 10.83
C ALA A 46 6.91 -7.89 11.86
N MET A 47 6.24 -6.75 12.08
CA MET A 47 6.61 -5.77 13.12
C MET A 47 5.34 -5.14 13.71
N ASP A 48 5.42 -4.73 14.96
CA ASP A 48 4.42 -3.92 15.65
C ASP A 48 5.03 -2.56 15.95
N VAL A 49 4.47 -1.50 15.37
CA VAL A 49 5.05 -0.16 15.44
C VAL A 49 4.08 0.83 16.04
N PRO A 50 4.56 1.77 16.88
CA PRO A 50 3.72 2.84 17.39
C PRO A 50 3.30 3.76 16.24
N TYR A 51 2.03 4.18 16.26
CA TYR A 51 1.44 5.04 15.24
C TYR A 51 0.47 6.05 15.85
N VAL A 52 0.53 7.31 15.40
CA VAL A 52 -0.43 8.35 15.78
C VAL A 52 -1.14 8.85 14.51
N PRO A 53 -2.48 8.77 14.42
CA PRO A 53 -3.20 9.22 13.21
C PRO A 53 -3.12 10.73 12.98
N ASN A 54 -2.92 11.52 14.03
CA ASN A 54 -2.82 12.97 13.90
C ASN A 54 -1.46 13.39 13.34
N ARG A 55 -1.49 13.94 12.12
CA ARG A 55 -0.31 14.47 11.42
C ARG A 55 0.53 15.46 12.21
N ALA A 56 -0.10 16.24 13.09
CA ALA A 56 0.63 17.17 13.96
C ALA A 56 1.59 16.46 14.93
N TYR A 57 1.32 15.18 15.23
CA TYR A 57 2.10 14.34 16.15
C TYR A 57 2.89 13.24 15.43
N ILE A 58 2.80 13.13 14.09
CA ILE A 58 3.51 12.11 13.31
C ILE A 58 5.04 12.29 13.38
N GLY A 59 5.57 13.32 14.05
CA GLY A 59 7.01 13.57 14.19
C GLY A 59 7.51 13.72 15.63
N THR A 60 6.77 13.25 16.64
CA THR A 60 7.30 13.27 18.01
C THR A 60 8.39 12.22 18.18
N ASP A 61 9.46 12.57 18.92
CA ASP A 61 10.61 11.70 19.15
C ASP A 61 10.22 10.32 19.69
N PHE A 62 9.13 10.24 20.47
CA PHE A 62 8.64 8.96 20.98
C PHE A 62 8.21 7.99 19.87
N ILE A 63 7.48 8.47 18.85
CA ILE A 63 6.98 7.63 17.76
C ILE A 63 8.11 7.21 16.84
N THR A 64 8.99 8.15 16.49
CA THR A 64 10.12 7.87 15.59
C THR A 64 11.17 6.99 16.26
N ASN A 65 11.45 7.18 17.56
CA ASN A 65 12.33 6.28 18.32
C ASN A 65 11.72 4.88 18.46
N GLY A 66 10.42 4.78 18.74
CA GLY A 66 9.75 3.47 18.84
C GLY A 66 9.76 2.72 17.50
N GLN A 67 9.51 3.42 16.39
CA GLN A 67 9.61 2.83 15.05
C GLN A 67 11.03 2.38 14.70
N LEU A 68 12.04 3.19 15.02
CA LEU A 68 13.44 2.82 14.80
C LEU A 68 13.84 1.62 15.67
N ALA A 69 13.42 1.60 16.94
CA ALA A 69 13.70 0.48 17.84
C ALA A 69 13.04 -0.83 17.36
N GLU A 70 11.80 -0.76 16.85
CA GLU A 70 11.12 -1.92 16.29
C GLU A 70 11.77 -2.41 15.00
N TYR A 71 12.23 -1.48 14.16
CA TYR A 71 13.10 -1.83 13.03
C TYR A 71 14.35 -2.53 13.53
N GLU A 72 15.14 -1.92 14.42
CA GLU A 72 16.37 -2.48 14.98
C GLU A 72 16.14 -3.87 15.60
N ASN A 73 15.05 -4.07 16.34
CA ASN A 73 14.68 -5.37 16.92
C ASN A 73 14.33 -6.40 15.83
N ALA A 74 13.50 -6.03 14.85
CA ALA A 74 13.19 -6.90 13.72
C ALA A 74 14.47 -7.26 12.94
N THR A 75 15.43 -6.33 12.91
CA THR A 75 16.70 -6.49 12.21
C THR A 75 17.70 -7.42 12.91
N GLN A 76 17.50 -7.70 14.21
CA GLN A 76 18.36 -8.62 14.96
C GLN A 76 18.19 -10.08 14.52
N SER A 77 17.02 -10.43 13.94
CA SER A 77 16.84 -11.72 13.29
C SER A 77 17.43 -11.69 11.88
N TRP A 78 18.46 -12.51 11.62
CA TRP A 78 19.13 -12.56 10.31
C TRP A 78 18.13 -12.82 9.17
N HIS A 79 17.12 -13.66 9.41
CA HIS A 79 16.09 -13.99 8.43
C HIS A 79 15.09 -12.86 8.17
N GLY A 80 14.64 -12.14 9.21
CA GLY A 80 13.73 -11.01 9.06
C GLY A 80 14.35 -9.87 8.25
N MET A 81 15.66 -9.65 8.45
CA MET A 81 16.41 -8.65 7.69
C MET A 81 16.50 -8.90 6.22
N GLU A 82 16.91 -10.11 5.83
CA GLU A 82 17.12 -10.43 4.42
C GLU A 82 15.80 -10.26 3.65
N LEU A 83 14.69 -10.73 4.23
CA LEU A 83 13.37 -10.63 3.60
C LEU A 83 12.88 -9.18 3.47
N LEU A 84 13.10 -8.35 4.49
CA LEU A 84 12.75 -6.93 4.42
C LEU A 84 13.56 -6.21 3.34
N ARG A 85 14.86 -6.49 3.24
CA ARG A 85 15.77 -5.90 2.23
C ARG A 85 15.41 -6.33 0.81
N ILE A 86 14.91 -7.55 0.65
CA ILE A 86 14.47 -8.09 -0.64
C ILE A 86 13.13 -7.48 -1.05
N ALA A 87 12.18 -7.38 -0.12
CA ALA A 87 10.85 -6.83 -0.40
C ALA A 87 10.86 -5.30 -0.56
N TYR A 88 11.72 -4.59 0.17
CA TYR A 88 11.77 -3.12 0.22
C TYR A 88 13.20 -2.59 0.06
N PRO A 89 13.83 -2.76 -1.13
CA PRO A 89 15.23 -2.40 -1.36
C PRO A 89 15.49 -0.89 -1.24
N TRP A 90 14.53 -0.04 -1.58
CA TRP A 90 14.63 1.41 -1.33
C TRP A 90 14.85 1.70 0.15
N PHE A 91 14.01 1.13 1.03
CA PHE A 91 14.12 1.33 2.47
C PHE A 91 15.46 0.83 3.01
N ALA A 92 15.90 -0.35 2.58
CA ALA A 92 17.22 -0.87 2.93
C ALA A 92 18.37 0.06 2.52
N SER A 93 18.34 0.54 1.28
CA SER A 93 19.33 1.44 0.72
C SER A 93 19.41 2.77 1.46
N GLU A 94 18.25 3.32 1.83
CA GLU A 94 18.12 4.54 2.63
C GLU A 94 18.69 4.37 4.03
N MET A 95 18.53 3.18 4.62
CA MET A 95 19.11 2.80 5.92
C MET A 95 20.60 2.38 5.81
N GLY A 96 21.25 2.63 4.68
CA GLY A 96 22.68 2.34 4.45
C GLY A 96 23.00 0.85 4.27
N LEU A 97 22.00 0.01 3.99
CA LEU A 97 22.18 -1.43 3.85
C LEU A 97 22.28 -1.84 2.37
N PRO A 98 23.13 -2.83 2.03
CA PRO A 98 23.20 -3.34 0.67
C PRO A 98 21.88 -3.98 0.24
N THR A 99 21.54 -3.88 -1.04
CA THR A 99 20.50 -4.70 -1.64
C THR A 99 21.01 -6.11 -1.91
N HIS A 100 20.11 -7.08 -2.07
CA HIS A 100 20.49 -8.46 -2.34
C HIS A 100 20.46 -8.74 -3.84
N ILE A 101 21.57 -9.26 -4.36
CA ILE A 101 21.63 -9.79 -5.73
C ILE A 101 20.80 -11.08 -5.87
N TRP A 102 20.49 -11.45 -7.10
CA TRP A 102 19.59 -12.56 -7.43
C TRP A 102 19.87 -13.87 -6.70
N HIS A 103 21.13 -14.26 -6.56
CA HIS A 103 21.50 -15.51 -5.88
C HIS A 103 20.91 -15.61 -4.46
N ARG A 104 20.81 -14.48 -3.74
CA ARG A 104 20.17 -14.42 -2.43
C ARG A 104 18.68 -14.11 -2.51
N ALA A 105 18.27 -13.24 -3.44
CA ALA A 105 16.87 -12.81 -3.55
C ALA A 105 15.93 -13.87 -4.13
N GLY A 106 16.37 -14.63 -5.14
CA GLY A 106 15.56 -15.59 -5.87
C GLY A 106 14.85 -16.63 -4.99
N PRO A 107 15.54 -17.27 -4.02
CA PRO A 107 14.91 -18.19 -3.07
C PRO A 107 13.85 -17.51 -2.18
N ALA A 108 14.12 -16.30 -1.69
CA ALA A 108 13.18 -15.55 -0.87
C ALA A 108 11.94 -15.11 -1.65
N LEU A 109 12.13 -14.65 -2.89
CA LEU A 109 11.04 -14.28 -3.80
C LEU A 109 10.16 -15.47 -4.19
N ASN A 110 10.71 -16.70 -4.18
CA ASN A 110 9.94 -17.91 -4.42
C ASN A 110 8.98 -18.22 -3.28
N HIS A 111 9.47 -18.31 -2.04
CA HIS A 111 8.63 -18.73 -0.91
C HIS A 111 8.96 -18.03 0.42
N GLY A 112 10.12 -17.39 0.54
CA GLY A 112 10.59 -16.82 1.81
C GLY A 112 9.74 -15.65 2.32
N LEU A 113 9.21 -14.82 1.42
CA LEU A 113 8.34 -13.70 1.83
C LEU A 113 7.06 -14.16 2.53
N GLY A 114 6.56 -15.36 2.20
CA GLY A 114 5.38 -15.97 2.78
C GLY A 114 5.59 -16.70 4.10
N HIS A 115 6.76 -16.60 4.74
CA HIS A 115 7.04 -17.32 5.99
C HIS A 115 6.13 -16.91 7.17
N ARG A 116 5.48 -15.74 7.10
CA ARG A 116 4.50 -15.26 8.10
C ARG A 116 3.05 -15.60 7.74
N LEU A 117 2.80 -16.33 6.66
CA LEU A 117 1.46 -16.80 6.33
C LEU A 117 1.02 -17.86 7.35
N VAL A 118 -0.05 -17.55 8.10
CA VAL A 118 -0.74 -18.47 8.99
C VAL A 118 -1.68 -19.37 8.20
N GLN A 119 -2.32 -18.81 7.16
CA GLN A 119 -3.12 -19.57 6.20
C GLN A 119 -2.92 -19.03 4.77
N GLY A 120 -3.08 -19.91 3.79
CA GLY A 120 -2.70 -19.65 2.41
C GLY A 120 -1.25 -20.00 2.14
N LYS A 121 -0.85 -19.98 0.87
CA LYS A 121 0.54 -20.24 0.46
C LYS A 121 0.99 -19.22 -0.57
N GLN A 122 2.27 -18.87 -0.51
CA GLN A 122 2.96 -18.18 -1.59
C GLN A 122 3.33 -19.20 -2.67
N GLY A 123 2.92 -18.93 -3.90
CA GLY A 123 3.36 -19.65 -5.09
C GLY A 123 4.74 -19.18 -5.56
N PRO A 124 5.32 -19.87 -6.56
CA PRO A 124 6.62 -19.49 -7.11
C PRO A 124 6.62 -18.04 -7.61
N ARG A 125 7.77 -17.39 -7.61
CA ARG A 125 7.89 -16.02 -8.12
C ARG A 125 7.51 -15.95 -9.59
N GLU A 126 7.05 -14.78 -10.01
CA GLU A 126 6.92 -14.39 -11.41
C GLU A 126 7.88 -13.24 -11.76
N VAL A 127 8.98 -13.13 -11.01
CA VAL A 127 10.05 -12.16 -11.24
C VAL A 127 11.14 -12.85 -12.05
N ASP A 128 11.56 -12.23 -13.16
CA ASP A 128 12.74 -12.67 -13.90
C ASP A 128 14.04 -12.17 -13.26
N ARG A 129 15.13 -12.92 -13.47
CA ARG A 129 16.44 -12.56 -12.93
C ARG A 129 16.93 -11.22 -13.46
N GLU A 130 16.90 -11.02 -14.78
CA GLU A 130 17.47 -9.85 -15.42
C GLU A 130 16.68 -8.60 -15.03
N GLU A 131 15.34 -8.70 -15.04
CA GLU A 131 14.45 -7.63 -14.57
C GLU A 131 14.75 -7.24 -13.11
N TYR A 132 14.93 -8.24 -12.23
CA TYR A 132 15.25 -7.99 -10.84
C TYR A 132 16.63 -7.33 -10.68
N GLU A 133 17.66 -7.83 -11.35
CA GLU A 133 19.02 -7.30 -11.25
C GLU A 133 19.11 -5.86 -11.81
N GLN A 134 18.40 -5.55 -12.89
CA GLN A 134 18.28 -4.18 -13.42
C GLN A 134 17.52 -3.27 -12.45
N TRP A 135 16.45 -3.76 -11.84
CA TRP A 135 15.69 -2.97 -10.88
C TRP A 135 16.51 -2.67 -9.62
N ILE A 136 17.21 -3.68 -9.06
CA ILE A 136 17.97 -3.50 -7.82
C ILE A 136 19.24 -2.68 -7.98
N SER A 137 19.83 -2.60 -9.18
CA SER A 137 21.03 -1.78 -9.43
C SER A 137 20.79 -0.28 -9.25
N ARG A 138 19.53 0.15 -9.20
CA ARG A 138 19.13 1.54 -8.95
C ARG A 138 19.26 1.96 -7.48
N PHE A 139 19.39 1.01 -6.57
CA PHE A 139 19.46 1.26 -5.13
C PHE A 139 20.90 1.14 -4.64
N THR A 140 21.55 2.28 -4.46
CA THR A 140 22.91 2.35 -3.90
C THR A 140 22.83 2.71 -2.41
N PRO A 141 23.42 1.90 -1.51
CA PRO A 141 23.40 2.17 -0.07
C PRO A 141 23.90 3.58 0.22
N LYS A 142 23.15 4.33 1.03
CA LYS A 142 23.60 5.64 1.48
C LYS A 142 24.84 5.50 2.34
N ALA A 143 25.84 6.31 2.05
CA ALA A 143 27.04 6.39 2.87
C ALA A 143 26.67 6.81 4.30
N PRO A 144 27.32 6.25 5.32
CA PRO A 144 27.12 6.69 6.69
C PRO A 144 27.53 8.16 6.83
N MET A 145 26.73 8.92 7.56
CA MET A 145 27.04 10.29 7.95
C MET A 145 28.17 10.29 8.99
N ALA A 146 29.01 11.33 8.96
CA ALA A 146 30.12 11.47 9.91
C ALA A 146 29.64 11.71 11.36
N ASP A 147 28.46 12.33 11.52
CA ASP A 147 27.83 12.57 12.80
C ASP A 147 26.78 11.49 13.10
N ALA A 148 26.94 10.80 14.23
CA ALA A 148 26.08 9.72 14.66
C ALA A 148 24.66 10.21 15.00
N ASP A 149 24.52 11.42 15.56
CA ASP A 149 23.22 11.99 15.89
C ASP A 149 22.46 12.38 14.62
N ALA A 150 23.14 12.99 13.64
CA ALA A 150 22.57 13.24 12.32
C ALA A 150 22.17 11.95 11.60
N GLN A 151 22.98 10.88 11.66
CA GLN A 151 22.64 9.57 11.10
C GLN A 151 21.36 9.02 11.73
N ARG A 152 21.26 9.07 13.06
CA ARG A 152 20.10 8.58 13.80
C ARG A 152 18.84 9.36 13.45
N ALA A 153 18.94 10.69 13.36
CA ALA A 153 17.82 11.54 12.96
C ALA A 153 17.35 11.25 11.52
N ALA A 154 18.28 10.98 10.60
CA ALA A 154 17.94 10.56 9.25
C ALA A 154 17.20 9.21 9.24
N HIS A 155 17.70 8.20 9.96
CA HIS A 155 17.06 6.89 10.10
C HIS A 155 15.65 6.97 10.68
N GLN A 156 15.45 7.79 11.72
CA GLN A 156 14.14 8.06 12.29
C GLN A 156 13.16 8.60 11.24
N GLN A 157 13.59 9.56 10.44
CA GLN A 157 12.76 10.14 9.39
C GLN A 157 12.43 9.14 8.27
N ILE A 158 13.37 8.26 7.91
CA ILE A 158 13.16 7.20 6.92
C ILE A 158 12.15 6.17 7.45
N CYS A 159 12.33 5.67 8.67
CA CYS A 159 11.39 4.74 9.31
C CYS A 159 9.98 5.31 9.37
N ARG A 160 9.86 6.58 9.75
CA ARG A 160 8.59 7.31 9.76
C ARG A 160 7.91 7.30 8.39
N GLN A 161 8.63 7.65 7.33
CA GLN A 161 8.08 7.66 5.97
C GLN A 161 7.65 6.26 5.52
N PHE A 162 8.47 5.26 5.83
CA PHE A 162 8.22 3.87 5.51
C PHE A 162 6.95 3.35 6.20
N PHE A 163 6.88 3.42 7.53
CA PHE A 163 5.72 2.90 8.28
C PHE A 163 4.46 3.70 8.02
N HIS A 164 4.55 5.01 7.78
CA HIS A 164 3.39 5.80 7.35
C HIS A 164 2.80 5.31 6.02
N SER A 165 3.64 4.77 5.13
CA SER A 165 3.22 4.30 3.81
C SER A 165 2.76 2.85 3.80
N TYR A 166 3.38 1.99 4.63
CA TYR A 166 3.23 0.53 4.55
C TYR A 166 2.60 -0.13 5.78
N ALA A 167 2.50 0.55 6.93
CA ALA A 167 1.91 -0.03 8.14
C ALA A 167 0.38 0.12 8.12
N PHE A 168 -0.29 -0.91 8.63
CA PHE A 168 -1.75 -0.95 8.73
C PHE A 168 -2.19 -0.71 10.15
N THR A 169 -3.24 0.07 10.33
CA THR A 169 -3.78 0.44 11.65
C THR A 169 -5.10 -0.28 11.92
N ASP A 170 -5.35 -0.63 13.18
CA ASP A 170 -6.67 -1.08 13.62
C ASP A 170 -7.60 0.13 13.82
N VAL A 171 -8.11 0.67 12.71
CA VAL A 171 -8.89 1.92 12.70
C VAL A 171 -10.21 1.80 13.50
N LYS A 172 -10.68 0.59 13.85
CA LYS A 172 -12.01 0.41 14.48
C LYS A 172 -12.03 0.52 16.00
N GLU A 173 -10.91 0.64 16.71
CA GLU A 173 -10.94 0.92 18.15
C GLU A 173 -11.55 2.30 18.48
N THR A 174 -11.43 3.28 17.59
CA THR A 174 -11.81 4.67 17.93
C THR A 174 -13.24 5.06 17.64
N ALA A 175 -14.08 4.15 17.16
CA ALA A 175 -15.50 4.44 16.91
C ALA A 175 -16.44 3.76 17.91
N LYS A 176 -15.99 2.76 18.68
CA LYS A 176 -16.86 1.96 19.56
C LYS A 176 -16.59 2.09 21.05
N GLN A 177 -15.38 2.47 21.48
CA GLN A 177 -15.17 2.91 22.86
C GLN A 177 -15.54 4.38 22.93
N GLY A 178 -16.70 4.68 23.51
CA GLY A 178 -17.34 6.00 23.55
C GLY A 178 -16.60 7.10 24.34
N ASN A 179 -15.26 7.13 24.33
CA ASN A 179 -14.48 8.21 24.95
C ASN A 179 -13.07 8.48 24.36
N SER A 180 -12.60 7.79 23.31
CA SER A 180 -11.27 8.09 22.72
C SER A 180 -11.35 8.93 21.44
N LYS A 181 -11.95 10.12 21.54
CA LYS A 181 -11.78 11.20 20.54
C LYS A 181 -10.44 11.91 20.68
N ASN A 182 -9.42 11.31 21.30
CA ASN A 182 -8.10 11.93 21.33
C ASN A 182 -7.36 11.59 20.03
N PRO A 183 -7.21 12.53 19.09
CA PRO A 183 -6.48 12.29 17.85
C PRO A 183 -4.98 12.01 18.11
N ASN A 184 -4.50 12.30 19.32
CA ASN A 184 -3.11 12.16 19.74
C ASN A 184 -2.84 10.86 20.51
N ALA A 185 -3.85 9.99 20.68
CA ALA A 185 -3.64 8.69 21.30
C ALA A 185 -2.71 7.84 20.41
N ILE A 186 -1.66 7.29 21.04
CA ILE A 186 -0.75 6.32 20.42
C ILE A 186 -1.56 5.05 20.16
N ARG A 187 -1.54 4.59 18.91
CA ARG A 187 -2.18 3.36 18.44
C ARG A 187 -1.11 2.39 18.01
N ARG A 188 -1.47 1.10 17.98
CA ARG A 188 -0.65 0.07 17.34
C ARG A 188 -0.91 0.08 15.84
N ALA A 189 0.17 0.04 15.07
CA ALA A 189 0.15 -0.26 13.66
C ALA A 189 1.03 -1.47 13.40
N TYR A 190 0.72 -2.19 12.33
CA TYR A 190 1.36 -3.47 12.04
C TYR A 190 1.92 -3.42 10.63
N PHE A 191 3.16 -3.85 10.49
CA PHE A 191 3.78 -4.07 9.20
C PHE A 191 3.75 -5.57 8.88
N TYR A 192 3.42 -5.90 7.64
CA TYR A 192 3.31 -7.27 7.15
C TYR A 192 4.16 -7.40 5.89
N LEU A 193 4.86 -8.51 5.69
CA LEU A 193 5.78 -8.61 4.56
C LEU A 193 5.07 -8.71 3.23
N LEU A 194 4.05 -9.58 3.12
CA LEU A 194 3.29 -9.75 1.89
C LEU A 194 2.16 -8.74 1.77
N ALA A 195 1.37 -8.51 2.82
CA ALA A 195 0.22 -7.61 2.71
C ALA A 195 0.62 -6.17 2.37
N SER A 196 1.79 -5.71 2.81
CA SER A 196 2.33 -4.39 2.44
C SER A 196 2.85 -4.31 0.99
N LEU A 197 2.97 -5.44 0.26
CA LEU A 197 3.26 -5.47 -1.19
C LEU A 197 2.00 -5.35 -2.06
N ILE A 198 0.80 -5.27 -1.48
CA ILE A 198 -0.44 -5.14 -2.27
C ILE A 198 -0.61 -3.69 -2.71
N ASN A 199 -0.45 -3.39 -3.99
CA ASN A 199 -0.46 -2.01 -4.45
C ASN A 199 -1.80 -1.29 -4.31
N HIS A 200 -1.71 0.04 -4.31
CA HIS A 200 -2.87 0.90 -4.26
C HIS A 200 -3.64 0.93 -5.57
N ARG A 201 -4.97 0.84 -5.48
CA ARG A 201 -5.87 1.26 -6.55
C ARG A 201 -7.05 2.05 -5.99
N CYS A 202 -7.30 3.24 -6.55
CA CYS A 202 -8.43 4.06 -6.13
C CYS A 202 -9.74 3.36 -6.43
N THR A 203 -10.71 3.51 -5.53
CA THR A 203 -12.11 3.22 -5.85
C THR A 203 -12.62 4.23 -6.88
N PRO A 204 -13.37 3.80 -7.90
CA PRO A 204 -13.95 4.71 -8.88
C PRO A 204 -14.79 5.79 -8.22
N PHE A 205 -14.71 7.02 -8.74
CA PHE A 205 -15.60 8.09 -8.30
C PHE A 205 -17.05 7.65 -8.56
N LYS A 206 -17.85 7.53 -7.49
CA LYS A 206 -19.28 7.16 -7.59
C LYS A 206 -19.97 8.09 -8.58
N LYS A 207 -20.36 7.57 -9.74
CA LYS A 207 -21.42 8.15 -10.55
C LYS A 207 -22.75 7.61 -9.99
N THR A 208 -23.46 8.50 -9.30
CA THR A 208 -24.84 8.34 -8.77
C THR A 208 -25.18 7.04 -8.02
N VAL A 209 -26.37 7.01 -7.40
CA VAL A 209 -26.85 5.89 -6.58
C VAL A 209 -27.26 4.69 -7.47
N HIS A 210 -27.53 4.93 -8.76
CA HIS A 210 -28.03 3.90 -9.68
C HIS A 210 -26.97 2.90 -10.14
N GLU A 211 -25.69 3.29 -10.25
CA GLU A 211 -24.61 2.38 -10.69
C GLU A 211 -24.07 1.48 -9.56
N ARG A 212 -24.49 1.68 -8.28
CA ARG A 212 -24.07 0.81 -7.17
C ARG A 212 -24.54 -0.65 -7.33
N ILE A 213 -25.55 -0.88 -8.15
CA ILE A 213 -26.17 -2.19 -8.34
C ILE A 213 -25.46 -3.00 -9.46
N HIS A 214 -24.62 -2.37 -10.30
CA HIS A 214 -24.03 -3.04 -11.48
C HIS A 214 -22.52 -3.37 -11.41
N ASN A 215 -21.88 -3.33 -10.24
CA ASN A 215 -20.55 -3.96 -10.05
C ASN A 215 -20.64 -5.48 -9.85
N ILE A 216 -21.63 -6.11 -10.49
CA ILE A 216 -21.75 -7.56 -10.65
C ILE A 216 -20.91 -7.92 -11.87
N GLY A 217 -20.19 -9.05 -11.81
CA GLY A 217 -19.07 -9.39 -12.70
C GLY A 217 -19.28 -9.14 -14.19
N ARG A 218 -18.17 -8.78 -14.86
CA ARG A 218 -18.06 -8.33 -16.27
C ARG A 218 -19.05 -7.21 -16.60
N ASP A 219 -18.53 -6.02 -16.87
CA ASP A 219 -19.32 -5.08 -17.67
C ASP A 219 -19.70 -5.80 -18.98
N ALA A 220 -20.89 -5.50 -19.51
CA ALA A 220 -21.47 -6.13 -20.71
C ALA A 220 -20.58 -5.99 -21.98
N THR A 221 -19.45 -5.31 -21.84
CA THR A 221 -18.43 -5.02 -22.86
C THR A 221 -17.16 -5.88 -22.73
N GLY A 222 -17.01 -6.71 -21.68
CA GLY A 222 -15.81 -7.53 -21.45
C GLY A 222 -14.58 -6.74 -20.98
N ALA A 223 -14.77 -5.56 -20.40
CA ALA A 223 -13.70 -4.71 -19.88
C ALA A 223 -13.33 -5.07 -18.43
N VAL A 224 -12.09 -4.71 -18.07
CA VAL A 224 -11.51 -5.01 -16.75
C VAL A 224 -12.25 -4.23 -15.66
N PRO A 225 -12.75 -4.90 -14.59
CA PRO A 225 -13.52 -4.22 -13.55
C PRO A 225 -12.73 -3.08 -12.90
N ARG A 226 -13.37 -1.92 -12.74
CA ARG A 226 -12.73 -0.71 -12.20
C ARG A 226 -12.62 -0.77 -10.68
N GLY A 227 -11.45 -0.40 -10.16
CA GLY A 227 -11.19 -0.24 -8.72
C GLY A 227 -10.35 -1.35 -8.09
N PRO A 228 -10.14 -1.29 -6.76
CA PRO A 228 -9.43 -2.33 -6.03
C PRO A 228 -10.16 -3.66 -6.14
N ASN A 229 -9.41 -4.75 -6.28
CA ASN A 229 -9.97 -6.10 -6.35
C ASN A 229 -9.89 -6.87 -5.03
N CYS A 230 -9.20 -6.31 -4.03
CA CYS A 230 -9.09 -6.86 -2.69
C CYS A 230 -9.58 -5.89 -1.62
N GLU A 231 -9.87 -6.43 -0.45
CA GLU A 231 -9.92 -5.69 0.81
C GLU A 231 -9.16 -6.47 1.87
N PHE A 232 -8.76 -5.79 2.95
CA PHE A 232 -8.16 -6.44 4.10
C PHE A 232 -9.03 -6.30 5.35
N ARG A 233 -8.78 -7.20 6.29
CA ARG A 233 -9.31 -7.16 7.66
C ARG A 233 -8.16 -7.45 8.61
N ILE A 234 -8.05 -6.65 9.66
CA ILE A 234 -7.19 -6.96 10.80
C ILE A 234 -8.09 -7.55 11.87
N GLY A 235 -7.70 -8.71 12.40
CA GLY A 235 -8.52 -9.47 13.35
C GLY A 235 -8.78 -8.72 14.65
N LYS A 236 -10.05 -8.70 15.06
CA LYS A 236 -10.50 -8.56 16.45
C LYS A 236 -11.22 -9.84 16.84
N GLU A 237 -11.29 -10.15 18.13
CA GLU A 237 -12.13 -11.25 18.63
C GLU A 237 -13.52 -11.24 17.96
N GLY A 238 -13.85 -12.31 17.22
CA GLY A 238 -15.18 -12.52 16.61
C GLY A 238 -15.36 -12.10 15.14
N LEU A 239 -14.37 -11.51 14.46
CA LEU A 239 -14.46 -11.17 13.02
C LEU A 239 -13.78 -12.25 12.16
N ALA A 240 -14.58 -13.21 11.67
CA ALA A 240 -14.14 -14.48 11.08
C ALA A 240 -13.23 -15.25 12.06
N HIS A 241 -13.75 -16.31 12.66
CA HIS A 241 -13.13 -17.02 13.80
C HIS A 241 -11.67 -17.50 13.57
N PHE A 242 -11.16 -17.46 12.34
CA PHE A 242 -9.80 -17.87 11.99
C PHE A 242 -8.76 -16.74 12.01
N ILE A 243 -9.16 -15.45 12.04
CA ILE A 243 -8.22 -14.32 12.04
C ILE A 243 -7.85 -14.00 13.48
N GLN A 244 -6.57 -14.14 13.82
CA GLN A 244 -6.06 -13.85 15.16
C GLN A 244 -5.97 -12.33 15.39
N PRO A 245 -5.94 -11.87 16.66
CA PRO A 245 -5.67 -10.46 16.97
C PRO A 245 -4.39 -9.97 16.28
N SER A 246 -4.42 -8.75 15.74
CA SER A 246 -3.27 -8.12 15.06
C SER A 246 -2.80 -8.81 13.77
N HIS A 247 -3.47 -9.87 13.31
CA HIS A 247 -3.18 -10.49 12.03
C HIS A 247 -4.02 -9.88 10.93
N ILE A 248 -3.50 -9.91 9.70
CA ILE A 248 -4.21 -9.43 8.51
C ILE A 248 -4.71 -10.59 7.67
N ALA A 249 -5.94 -10.50 7.20
CA ALA A 249 -6.48 -11.39 6.19
C ALA A 249 -6.95 -10.58 4.98
N VAL A 250 -6.62 -11.08 3.78
CA VAL A 250 -6.95 -10.45 2.51
C VAL A 250 -8.06 -11.22 1.82
N ARG A 251 -9.06 -10.50 1.33
CA ARG A 251 -10.25 -11.08 0.68
C ARG A 251 -10.46 -10.50 -0.71
N ALA A 252 -10.83 -11.35 -1.67
CA ALA A 252 -11.20 -10.94 -3.01
C ALA A 252 -12.59 -10.26 -3.02
N LEU A 253 -12.69 -9.06 -3.58
CA LEU A 253 -13.94 -8.30 -3.75
C LEU A 253 -14.72 -8.68 -5.02
N ARG A 254 -14.02 -9.30 -5.97
CA ARG A 254 -14.52 -9.78 -7.26
C ARG A 254 -13.70 -10.99 -7.70
N ASP A 255 -14.09 -11.59 -8.82
CA ASP A 255 -13.23 -12.60 -9.45
C ASP A 255 -11.92 -11.94 -9.93
N ILE A 256 -10.81 -12.65 -9.75
CA ILE A 256 -9.44 -12.23 -10.08
C ILE A 256 -8.82 -13.32 -10.94
N LEU A 257 -8.31 -12.93 -12.11
CA LEU A 257 -7.67 -13.88 -13.02
C LEU A 257 -6.28 -14.26 -12.52
N LYS A 258 -5.80 -15.45 -12.92
CA LYS A 258 -4.39 -15.82 -12.68
C LYS A 258 -3.48 -14.76 -13.32
N GLY A 259 -2.45 -14.35 -12.59
CA GLY A 259 -1.47 -13.34 -13.01
C GLY A 259 -1.98 -11.91 -12.93
N GLU A 260 -3.22 -11.68 -12.48
CA GLU A 260 -3.75 -10.35 -12.22
C GLU A 260 -3.21 -9.81 -10.89
N GLU A 261 -2.80 -8.54 -10.88
CA GLU A 261 -2.31 -7.84 -9.69
C GLU A 261 -3.40 -7.68 -8.62
N LEU A 262 -3.05 -7.99 -7.38
CA LEU A 262 -3.89 -7.72 -6.21
C LEU A 262 -3.74 -6.25 -5.83
N THR A 263 -4.87 -5.58 -5.62
CA THR A 263 -4.90 -4.15 -5.32
C THR A 263 -5.91 -3.82 -4.23
N ILE A 264 -5.55 -2.91 -3.34
CA ILE A 264 -6.40 -2.39 -2.26
C ILE A 264 -6.48 -0.87 -2.33
N ASN A 265 -7.50 -0.29 -1.71
CA ASN A 265 -7.60 1.16 -1.59
C ASN A 265 -7.03 1.61 -0.24
N TYR A 266 -5.79 2.11 -0.25
CA TYR A 266 -5.14 2.74 0.92
C TYR A 266 -5.77 4.07 1.39
N GLY A 267 -6.75 4.62 0.67
CA GLY A 267 -7.32 5.93 0.92
C GLY A 267 -6.77 7.00 -0.02
N LYS A 268 -6.62 8.24 0.46
CA LYS A 268 -6.17 9.35 -0.38
C LYS A 268 -4.67 9.18 -0.70
N ALA A 269 -4.33 8.84 -1.95
CA ALA A 269 -2.94 8.59 -2.38
C ALA A 269 -1.94 9.74 -2.07
N ILE A 270 -2.41 10.99 -2.13
CA ILE A 270 -1.60 12.18 -1.76
C ILE A 270 -1.08 12.08 -0.32
N ASP A 271 -1.85 11.42 0.54
CA ASP A 271 -1.52 11.28 1.96
C ASP A 271 -0.44 10.23 2.23
N LEU A 272 -0.04 9.46 1.21
CA LEU A 272 0.91 8.34 1.27
C LEU A 272 2.19 8.59 0.46
N GLY A 273 2.43 9.83 0.03
CA GLY A 273 3.71 10.23 -0.57
C GLY A 273 3.93 9.77 -2.02
N PHE A 274 2.94 9.17 -2.70
CA PHE A 274 3.06 8.75 -4.10
C PHE A 274 1.96 9.34 -5.01
N LYS A 275 2.26 9.46 -6.31
CA LYS A 275 1.32 9.91 -7.33
C LYS A 275 0.60 8.70 -7.92
N CYS A 276 -0.64 8.47 -7.50
CA CYS A 276 -1.45 7.39 -8.07
C CYS A 276 -1.71 7.62 -9.57
N ARG A 277 -1.26 6.67 -10.40
CA ARG A 277 -1.41 6.69 -11.86
C ARG A 277 -2.64 5.91 -12.34
N CYS A 278 -3.53 5.48 -11.45
CA CYS A 278 -4.71 4.72 -11.84
C CYS A 278 -5.64 5.53 -12.76
N ILE A 279 -6.46 4.83 -13.55
CA ILE A 279 -7.38 5.44 -14.52
C ILE A 279 -8.31 6.49 -13.89
N GLU A 280 -8.69 6.30 -12.63
CA GLU A 280 -9.55 7.23 -11.88
C GLU A 280 -8.83 8.54 -11.54
N CYS A 281 -7.57 8.46 -11.10
CA CYS A 281 -6.74 9.63 -10.83
C CYS A 281 -6.38 10.39 -12.12
N GLN A 282 -6.04 9.67 -13.19
CA GLN A 282 -5.77 10.29 -14.49
C GLN A 282 -7.02 11.02 -15.03
N ALA A 283 -8.20 10.41 -14.94
CA ALA A 283 -9.46 11.02 -15.36
C ALA A 283 -9.80 12.25 -14.50
N SER A 284 -9.61 12.18 -13.18
CA SER A 284 -9.81 13.31 -12.27
C SER A 284 -8.88 14.48 -12.60
N TRP A 285 -7.60 14.20 -12.86
CA TRP A 285 -6.62 15.20 -13.24
C TRP A 285 -7.00 15.90 -14.55
N ARG A 286 -7.36 15.12 -15.59
CA ARG A 286 -7.85 15.67 -16.86
C ARG A 286 -9.07 16.58 -16.68
N ARG A 287 -10.03 16.24 -15.80
CA ARG A 287 -11.19 17.10 -15.50
C ARG A 287 -10.77 18.40 -14.82
N ARG A 288 -9.91 18.35 -13.80
CA ARG A 288 -9.42 19.56 -13.11
C ARG A 288 -8.64 20.47 -14.04
N THR A 289 -7.83 19.91 -14.93
CA THR A 289 -7.08 20.68 -15.93
C THR A 289 -8.02 21.39 -16.89
N LYS A 290 -9.05 20.68 -17.41
CA LYS A 290 -10.07 21.29 -18.27
C LYS A 290 -10.81 22.43 -17.57
N GLU A 291 -11.23 22.22 -16.32
CA GLU A 291 -11.93 23.25 -15.56
C GLU A 291 -11.03 24.47 -15.31
N ARG A 292 -9.76 24.27 -14.94
CA ARG A 292 -8.81 25.38 -14.74
C ARG A 292 -8.57 26.19 -16.02
N VAL A 293 -8.50 25.52 -17.17
CA VAL A 293 -8.39 26.18 -18.47
C VAL A 293 -9.67 26.98 -18.77
N ARG A 294 -10.85 26.40 -18.50
CA ARG A 294 -12.14 27.06 -18.67
C ARG A 294 -12.26 28.32 -17.80
N THR A 295 -11.95 28.23 -16.51
CA THR A 295 -12.00 29.38 -15.60
C THR A 295 -11.03 30.48 -16.03
N LYS A 296 -9.81 30.14 -16.46
CA LYS A 296 -8.85 31.13 -16.98
C LYS A 296 -9.34 31.82 -18.25
N LEU A 297 -10.00 31.09 -19.14
CA LEU A 297 -10.61 31.67 -20.35
C LEU A 297 -11.76 32.62 -19.95
N GLU A 298 -12.65 32.21 -19.05
CA GLU A 298 -13.75 33.03 -18.55
C GLU A 298 -13.26 34.32 -17.87
N GLU A 299 -12.19 34.24 -17.06
CA GLU A 299 -11.51 35.39 -16.45
C GLU A 299 -10.88 36.34 -17.48
N THR A 300 -10.31 35.80 -18.57
CA THR A 300 -9.70 36.61 -19.63
C THR A 300 -10.77 37.32 -20.47
N PHE A 301 -11.88 36.64 -20.77
CA PHE A 301 -13.02 37.22 -21.48
C PHE A 301 -13.71 38.32 -20.67
N THR A 302 -13.83 38.16 -19.34
CA THR A 302 -14.40 39.20 -18.47
C THR A 302 -13.48 40.40 -18.32
N LYS A 303 -12.16 40.20 -18.20
CA LYS A 303 -11.19 41.31 -18.21
C LYS A 303 -11.21 42.11 -19.51
N ASN A 304 -11.29 41.44 -20.67
CA ASN A 304 -11.34 42.12 -21.97
C ASN A 304 -12.65 42.87 -22.22
N LYS A 305 -13.77 42.45 -21.61
CA LYS A 305 -15.05 43.19 -21.68
C LYS A 305 -15.07 44.46 -20.84
N ASN A 306 -14.25 44.52 -19.79
CA ASN A 306 -14.19 45.65 -18.85
C ASN A 306 -12.98 46.56 -19.11
N ALA A 307 -12.22 46.34 -20.19
CA ALA A 307 -11.15 47.23 -20.59
C ALA A 307 -11.76 48.45 -21.29
N ASP A 308 -11.39 49.65 -20.84
CA ASP A 308 -11.79 50.89 -21.51
C ASP A 308 -11.32 50.88 -22.96
N PRO A 309 -12.14 51.37 -23.91
CA PRO A 309 -11.72 51.49 -25.29
C PRO A 309 -10.48 52.39 -25.37
N PRO A 310 -9.52 52.06 -26.26
CA PRO A 310 -8.33 52.88 -26.43
C PRO A 310 -8.73 54.33 -26.78
N PRO A 311 -7.99 55.33 -26.26
CA PRO A 311 -8.29 56.71 -26.58
C PRO A 311 -8.21 56.93 -28.10
N PRO A 312 -9.07 57.81 -28.66
CA PRO A 312 -9.05 58.08 -30.08
C PRO A 312 -7.69 58.63 -30.52
N PRO A 313 -7.23 58.30 -31.74
CA PRO A 313 -5.94 58.75 -32.25
C PRO A 313 -5.90 60.29 -32.31
N ALA A 314 -4.76 60.85 -31.92
CA ALA A 314 -4.46 62.28 -31.91
C ALA A 314 -4.21 62.85 -33.31
#